data_AF-Q0I9H1-F1
#
_entry.id   AF-Q0I9H1-F1
#
_cell.length_a   1.000
_cell.length_b   1.000
_cell.length_c   1.000
_cell.angle_alpha   90.00
_cell.angle_beta   90.00
_cell.angle_gamma   90.00
#
_symmetry.space_group_name_H-M   'P 1'
#
loop_
_entity.id
_entity.type
_entity.pdbx_description
1 polymer ?
#
loop_
_entity_poly.entity_id
_entity_poly.type
_entity_poly.pdbx_seq_one_letter_code
_entity_poly.pdbx_strand_id
1 'polypeptide(L)'
;MVWSAPFQLLASRATPCMLLLSAVCAGHEFSAPSQANDFVLNSPQPVEVSSRLLAILEPPIAIPDPEPQLVLNRTKRQIRSTGDPIWDLRLEIPGQPSRHFDAVSGRAHRQNADRDQMGSKAPLPTGSYTLGPVEPLAKGAYPELGPVWIGIEPTFTTGRRVLGIHQDPSAGLNGNSGTLGCIGLIREHDLIELSQLIQVSDVRLLVVED
;
A
#
# COMPACT_ATOMS: atom_id res chain seq x y z
N MET A 1 35.58 3.64 -35.98
CA MET A 1 34.44 3.92 -36.88
C MET A 1 33.23 4.22 -36.02
N VAL A 2 32.87 5.49 -35.89
CA VAL A 2 31.76 5.96 -35.06
C VAL A 2 30.67 6.43 -36.01
N TRP A 3 29.47 5.84 -35.90
CA TRP A 3 28.33 6.15 -36.75
C TRP A 3 27.41 7.09 -35.98
N SER A 4 27.18 8.29 -36.52
CA SER A 4 26.23 9.28 -36.00
C SER A 4 24.93 9.20 -36.79
N ALA A 5 23.79 9.19 -36.10
CA ALA A 5 22.46 9.39 -36.67
C ALA A 5 21.75 10.56 -35.96
N PRO A 6 20.99 11.41 -36.67
CA PRO A 6 20.38 12.61 -36.09
C PRO A 6 18.97 12.34 -35.54
N PHE A 7 18.68 12.92 -34.38
CA PHE A 7 17.33 13.04 -33.81
C PHE A 7 16.58 14.18 -34.51
N GLN A 8 15.39 13.90 -35.04
CA GLN A 8 14.44 14.90 -35.51
C GLN A 8 13.29 15.06 -34.52
N LEU A 9 13.04 16.31 -34.15
CA LEU A 9 11.99 16.80 -33.26
C LEU A 9 10.70 16.98 -34.06
N LEU A 10 9.57 16.44 -33.60
CA LEU A 10 8.24 16.83 -34.09
C LEU A 10 7.33 17.16 -32.91
N ALA A 11 7.07 18.45 -32.77
CA ALA A 11 6.02 19.00 -31.94
C ALA A 11 4.66 18.86 -32.65
N SER A 12 3.59 18.57 -31.91
CA SER A 12 2.22 18.78 -32.39
C SER A 12 1.35 19.35 -31.27
N ARG A 13 0.75 20.50 -31.57
CA ARG A 13 -0.26 21.22 -30.78
C ARG A 13 -1.64 20.91 -31.36
N ALA A 14 -2.65 20.73 -30.51
CA ALA A 14 -4.02 21.22 -30.76
C ALA A 14 -4.88 21.15 -29.49
N THR A 15 -5.68 22.21 -29.30
CA THR A 15 -6.58 22.52 -28.17
C THR A 15 -8.06 22.36 -28.61
N PRO A 16 -9.09 22.78 -27.83
CA PRO A 16 -10.15 21.94 -27.25
C PRO A 16 -11.52 22.01 -27.99
N CYS A 17 -12.53 21.25 -27.54
CA CYS A 17 -13.93 21.47 -27.93
C CYS A 17 -14.86 21.37 -26.71
N MET A 18 -15.44 22.51 -26.31
CA MET A 18 -16.64 22.61 -25.47
C MET A 18 -17.87 22.17 -26.28
N LEU A 19 -18.89 21.62 -25.63
CA LEU A 19 -20.30 21.81 -25.99
C LEU A 19 -21.19 21.61 -24.75
N LEU A 20 -21.94 22.66 -24.41
CA LEU A 20 -23.06 22.74 -23.47
C LEU A 20 -24.37 22.64 -24.27
N LEU A 21 -25.38 21.95 -23.74
CA LEU A 21 -26.78 22.17 -24.10
C LEU A 21 -27.69 21.93 -22.88
N SER A 22 -28.44 22.96 -22.51
CA SER A 22 -29.55 22.93 -21.57
C SER A 22 -30.88 22.92 -22.34
N ALA A 23 -31.91 22.32 -21.76
CA ALA A 23 -33.30 22.45 -22.22
C ALA A 23 -34.23 22.72 -21.03
N VAL A 24 -35.05 23.74 -21.20
CA VAL A 24 -36.10 24.24 -20.30
C VAL A 24 -37.45 23.77 -20.83
N CYS A 25 -38.35 23.31 -19.96
CA CYS A 25 -39.79 23.24 -20.25
C CYS A 25 -40.58 23.73 -19.04
N ALA A 26 -41.29 24.84 -19.20
CA ALA A 26 -42.33 25.32 -18.31
C ALA A 26 -43.70 24.91 -18.87
N GLY A 27 -44.67 24.63 -18.00
CA GLY A 27 -46.07 24.38 -18.38
C GLY A 27 -46.99 24.65 -17.20
N HIS A 28 -47.87 25.63 -17.38
CA HIS A 28 -48.72 26.30 -16.41
C HIS A 28 -50.08 25.61 -16.21
N GLU A 29 -50.70 25.91 -15.08
CA GLU A 29 -51.96 25.43 -14.49
C GLU A 29 -53.24 25.71 -15.31
N PHE A 30 -54.34 24.97 -15.04
CA PHE A 30 -55.70 25.55 -14.99
C PHE A 30 -56.69 24.75 -14.11
N SER A 31 -57.55 25.54 -13.44
CA SER A 31 -58.57 25.29 -12.42
C SER A 31 -59.78 24.42 -12.79
N ALA A 32 -60.46 23.84 -11.77
CA ALA A 32 -61.87 24.12 -11.40
C ALA A 32 -62.35 23.29 -10.17
N PRO A 33 -63.38 23.76 -9.42
CA PRO A 33 -63.70 23.30 -8.06
C PRO A 33 -64.82 22.24 -8.01
N SER A 34 -64.87 21.44 -6.95
CA SER A 34 -66.05 20.65 -6.60
C SER A 34 -66.23 20.54 -5.09
N GLN A 35 -67.48 20.64 -4.68
CA GLN A 35 -68.00 20.85 -3.34
C GLN A 35 -67.73 19.69 -2.37
N ALA A 36 -67.64 20.09 -1.10
CA ALA A 36 -67.64 19.24 0.07
C ALA A 36 -68.91 18.39 0.17
N ASN A 37 -68.72 17.13 0.57
CA ASN A 37 -69.66 16.37 1.37
C ASN A 37 -68.84 15.58 2.39
N ASP A 38 -68.94 15.99 3.66
CA ASP A 38 -68.37 15.29 4.80
C ASP A 38 -69.02 13.91 4.92
N PHE A 39 -68.26 12.87 4.62
CA PHE A 39 -68.59 11.51 5.00
C PHE A 39 -67.48 11.00 5.92
N VAL A 40 -67.75 11.05 7.23
CA VAL A 40 -66.90 10.48 8.26
C VAL A 40 -66.95 8.96 8.12
N LEU A 41 -65.98 8.41 7.41
CA LEU A 41 -65.61 7.00 7.44
C LEU A 41 -64.42 6.88 8.39
N ASN A 42 -64.63 6.18 9.51
CA ASN A 42 -63.58 5.82 10.45
C ASN A 42 -62.46 5.07 9.73
N SER A 43 -61.35 5.77 9.44
CA SER A 43 -60.12 5.14 8.98
C SER A 43 -59.55 4.29 10.13
N PRO A 44 -59.19 3.01 9.90
CA PRO A 44 -58.30 2.32 10.83
C PRO A 44 -56.98 3.08 10.87
N GLN A 45 -56.51 3.38 12.09
CA GLN A 45 -55.26 4.12 12.28
C GLN A 45 -54.13 3.46 11.48
N PRO A 46 -53.30 4.22 10.75
CA PRO A 46 -52.10 3.66 10.17
C PRO A 46 -51.25 3.12 11.31
N VAL A 47 -50.92 1.83 11.26
CA VAL A 47 -49.97 1.23 12.19
C VAL A 47 -48.65 1.92 11.89
N GLU A 48 -48.31 2.92 12.70
CA GLU A 48 -47.03 3.62 12.62
C GLU A 48 -45.98 2.63 13.11
N VAL A 49 -45.48 1.80 12.20
CA VAL A 49 -44.32 0.96 12.45
C VAL A 49 -43.17 1.93 12.66
N SER A 50 -42.89 2.20 13.93
CA SER A 50 -41.87 3.14 14.37
C SER A 50 -40.60 2.92 13.55
N SER A 51 -40.04 3.98 12.97
CA SER A 51 -38.76 3.92 12.25
C SER A 51 -37.63 3.32 13.09
N ARG A 52 -37.81 3.26 14.41
CA ARG A 52 -36.92 2.55 15.35
C ARG A 52 -36.95 1.02 15.21
N LEU A 53 -38.07 0.42 14.78
CA LEU A 53 -38.18 -1.02 14.56
C LEU A 53 -37.46 -1.47 13.27
N LEU A 54 -37.43 -0.61 12.23
CA LEU A 54 -36.69 -0.90 10.99
C LEU A 54 -35.17 -0.84 11.19
N ALA A 55 -34.68 -0.02 12.12
CA ALA A 55 -33.26 0.04 12.48
C ALA A 55 -32.73 -1.23 13.18
N ILE A 56 -33.60 -2.10 13.68
CA ILE A 56 -33.22 -3.38 14.35
C ILE A 56 -33.04 -4.51 13.31
N LEU A 57 -33.52 -4.31 12.08
CA LEU A 57 -33.43 -5.31 10.99
C LEU A 57 -32.29 -5.03 10.02
N GLU A 58 -31.55 -3.93 10.19
CA GLU A 58 -30.33 -3.70 9.44
C GLU A 58 -29.26 -4.65 9.97
N PRO A 59 -28.74 -5.58 9.15
CA PRO A 59 -27.62 -6.42 9.57
C PRO A 59 -26.47 -5.50 9.98
N PRO A 60 -25.78 -5.79 11.09
CA PRO A 60 -24.63 -4.99 11.48
C PRO A 60 -23.68 -4.92 10.29
N ILE A 61 -23.28 -3.69 9.92
CA ILE A 61 -22.25 -3.47 8.90
C ILE A 61 -21.01 -4.19 9.42
N ALA A 62 -20.73 -5.38 8.88
CA ALA A 62 -19.52 -6.11 9.17
C ALA A 62 -18.38 -5.31 8.55
N ILE A 63 -17.60 -4.63 9.39
CA ILE A 63 -16.30 -4.11 8.98
C ILE A 63 -15.46 -5.35 8.64
N PRO A 64 -14.97 -5.51 7.40
CA PRO A 64 -14.14 -6.64 7.06
C PRO A 64 -12.91 -6.63 7.98
N ASP A 65 -12.54 -7.80 8.48
CA ASP A 65 -11.29 -7.95 9.23
C ASP A 65 -10.13 -7.41 8.35
N PRO A 66 -9.14 -6.72 8.96
CA PRO A 66 -8.02 -6.19 8.20
C PRO A 66 -7.32 -7.31 7.43
N GLU A 67 -6.81 -7.08 6.23
CA GLU A 67 -6.11 -8.14 5.50
C GLU A 67 -4.72 -8.43 6.12
N PRO A 68 -4.17 -9.64 5.95
CA PRO A 68 -2.78 -9.92 6.32
C PRO A 68 -1.80 -8.95 5.64
N GLN A 69 -0.92 -8.32 6.42
CA GLN A 69 0.00 -7.30 5.93
C GLN A 69 1.37 -7.34 6.61
N LEU A 70 2.36 -6.76 5.94
CA LEU A 70 3.63 -6.39 6.54
C LEU A 70 3.63 -4.92 6.96
N VAL A 71 4.26 -4.64 8.09
CA VAL A 71 4.51 -3.27 8.55
C VAL A 71 6.00 -3.14 8.90
N LEU A 72 6.69 -2.17 8.30
CA LEU A 72 8.11 -1.91 8.51
C LEU A 72 8.30 -0.60 9.27
N ASN A 73 8.81 -0.69 10.50
CA ASN A 73 9.01 0.47 11.38
C ASN A 73 10.44 0.55 11.89
N ARG A 74 10.98 1.78 11.98
CA ARG A 74 12.31 1.96 12.53
C ARG A 74 12.29 1.82 14.04
N THR A 75 13.19 1.00 14.58
CA THR A 75 13.33 0.87 16.05
C THR A 75 14.38 1.83 16.59
N LYS A 76 14.45 1.94 17.92
CA LYS A 76 15.55 2.64 18.62
C LYS A 76 16.84 1.81 18.69
N ARG A 77 16.82 0.55 18.25
CA ARG A 77 17.99 -0.34 18.29
C ARG A 77 18.90 -0.11 17.08
N GLN A 78 20.17 -0.43 17.27
CA GLN A 78 21.18 -0.37 16.23
C GLN A 78 22.11 -1.58 16.32
N ILE A 79 22.67 -1.98 15.18
CA ILE A 79 23.76 -2.95 15.16
C ILE A 79 25.01 -2.27 15.70
N ARG A 80 25.56 -2.79 16.81
CA ARG A 80 26.62 -2.13 17.58
C ARG A 80 27.91 -1.89 16.78
N SER A 81 28.27 -2.80 15.88
CA SER A 81 29.54 -2.75 15.14
C SER A 81 29.57 -1.66 14.06
N THR A 82 28.43 -1.35 13.47
CA THR A 82 28.32 -0.54 12.24
C THR A 82 27.39 0.66 12.40
N GLY A 83 26.55 0.67 13.44
CA GLY A 83 25.56 1.73 13.69
C GLY A 83 24.32 1.64 12.82
N ASP A 84 24.11 0.54 12.07
CA ASP A 84 22.89 0.37 11.27
C ASP A 84 21.66 0.41 12.17
N PRO A 85 20.66 1.23 11.86
CA PRO A 85 19.37 1.15 12.52
C PRO A 85 18.72 -0.20 12.25
N ILE A 86 18.22 -0.83 13.31
CA ILE A 86 17.41 -2.03 13.19
C ILE A 86 15.96 -1.60 12.98
N TRP A 87 15.37 -2.11 11.92
CA TRP A 87 13.95 -1.98 11.61
C TRP A 87 13.22 -3.24 12.09
N ASP A 88 12.00 -3.06 12.57
CA ASP A 88 11.07 -4.14 12.88
C ASP A 88 10.18 -4.35 11.65
N LEU A 89 10.38 -5.48 10.96
CA LEU A 89 9.46 -5.94 9.94
C LEU A 89 8.46 -6.87 10.61
N ARG A 90 7.24 -6.38 10.79
CA ARG A 90 6.16 -7.07 11.49
C ARG A 90 5.20 -7.68 10.49
N LEU A 91 4.85 -8.94 10.69
CA LEU A 91 3.73 -9.60 10.01
C LEU A 91 2.50 -9.54 10.91
N GLU A 92 1.43 -8.96 10.38
CA GLU A 92 0.12 -8.86 11.03
C GLU A 92 -0.86 -9.75 10.28
N ILE A 93 -1.41 -10.74 10.99
CA ILE A 93 -2.49 -11.61 10.49
C ILE A 93 -3.65 -11.48 11.49
N PRO A 94 -4.88 -11.21 11.04
CA PRO A 94 -6.03 -11.08 11.93
C PRO A 94 -6.20 -12.28 12.86
N GLY A 95 -6.45 -11.99 14.14
CA GLY A 95 -6.64 -13.02 15.15
C GLY A 95 -5.38 -13.81 15.54
N GLN A 96 -4.20 -13.46 15.00
CA GLN A 96 -2.93 -14.08 15.37
C GLN A 96 -1.98 -13.07 16.04
N PRO A 97 -1.09 -13.52 16.94
CA PRO A 97 -0.01 -12.68 17.43
C PRO A 97 0.89 -12.22 16.28
N SER A 98 1.28 -10.94 16.30
CA SER A 98 2.24 -10.41 15.35
C SER A 98 3.58 -11.15 15.42
N ARG A 99 4.18 -11.39 14.27
CA ARG A 99 5.56 -11.91 14.18
C ARG A 99 6.51 -10.79 13.80
N HIS A 100 7.70 -10.81 14.35
CA HIS A 100 8.66 -9.71 14.25
C HIS A 100 9.97 -10.23 13.71
N PHE A 101 10.53 -9.52 12.73
CA PHE A 101 11.79 -9.86 12.08
C PHE A 101 12.72 -8.65 12.05
N ASP A 102 13.96 -8.86 12.51
CA ASP A 102 14.96 -7.80 12.52
C ASP A 102 15.50 -7.56 11.10
N ALA A 103 15.39 -6.32 10.63
CA ALA A 103 15.81 -5.92 9.30
C ALA A 103 16.69 -4.66 9.32
N VAL A 104 17.36 -4.40 8.20
CA VAL A 104 18.03 -3.14 7.87
C VAL A 104 17.43 -2.56 6.58
N SER A 105 17.46 -1.24 6.45
CA SER A 105 17.06 -0.55 5.23
C SER A 105 17.97 0.64 4.94
N GLY A 106 18.53 0.69 3.74
CA GLY A 106 19.56 1.66 3.37
C GLY A 106 20.90 1.39 4.04
N ARG A 107 21.93 2.15 3.64
CA ARG A 107 23.27 2.06 4.25
C ARG A 107 23.31 2.81 5.58
N ALA A 108 24.09 2.35 6.54
CA ALA A 108 24.29 3.02 7.84
C ALA A 108 24.55 4.54 7.72
N HIS A 109 25.41 4.94 6.77
CA HIS A 109 25.82 6.32 6.56
C HIS A 109 24.88 7.14 5.64
N ARG A 110 23.72 6.59 5.27
CA ARG A 110 22.75 7.20 4.33
C ARG A 110 21.34 7.31 4.90
N GLN A 111 21.18 7.12 6.21
CA GLN A 111 19.88 7.08 6.88
C GLN A 111 19.08 8.40 6.80
N ASN A 112 19.76 9.52 6.57
CA ASN A 112 19.14 10.85 6.43
C ASN A 112 19.18 11.37 4.99
N ALA A 113 19.56 10.53 4.02
CA ALA A 113 19.50 10.91 2.61
C ALA A 113 18.05 10.89 2.12
N ASP A 114 17.79 11.59 1.01
CA ASP A 114 16.48 11.62 0.36
C ASP A 114 16.02 10.19 0.02
N ARG A 115 14.88 9.79 0.62
CA ARG A 115 14.29 8.45 0.46
C ARG A 115 13.61 8.28 -0.89
N ASP A 116 13.18 9.35 -1.54
CA ASP A 116 12.51 9.32 -2.84
C ASP A 116 13.46 9.33 -4.02
N GLN A 117 14.71 9.74 -3.81
CA GLN A 117 15.72 9.80 -4.86
C GLN A 117 16.27 8.42 -5.23
N MET A 118 16.30 8.14 -6.54
CA MET A 118 16.96 6.94 -7.09
C MET A 118 18.44 6.90 -6.72
N GLY A 119 18.92 5.73 -6.29
CA GLY A 119 20.33 5.53 -5.96
C GLY A 119 20.81 6.25 -4.70
N SER A 120 19.92 6.85 -3.91
CA SER A 120 20.29 7.56 -2.68
C SER A 120 20.90 6.66 -1.61
N LYS A 121 20.64 5.34 -1.69
CA LYS A 121 20.96 4.33 -0.68
C LYS A 121 20.36 4.60 0.70
N ALA A 122 19.38 5.52 0.75
CA ALA A 122 18.55 5.77 1.91
C ALA A 122 17.62 4.56 2.17
N PRO A 123 17.01 4.48 3.37
CA PRO A 123 15.89 3.57 3.62
C PRO A 123 14.77 3.73 2.58
N LEU A 124 13.90 2.73 2.45
CA LEU A 124 12.69 2.84 1.63
C LEU A 124 11.88 4.08 2.01
N PRO A 125 11.26 4.84 1.10
CA PRO A 125 10.31 5.90 1.46
C PRO A 125 9.08 5.37 2.19
N THR A 126 8.49 6.23 3.03
CA THR A 126 7.28 5.93 3.81
C THR A 126 6.07 5.83 2.88
N GLY A 127 5.18 4.87 3.14
CA GLY A 127 3.99 4.65 2.34
C GLY A 127 3.66 3.17 2.14
N SER A 128 2.66 2.92 1.29
CA SER A 128 2.16 1.58 0.98
C SER A 128 2.80 1.01 -0.28
N TYR A 129 3.08 -0.29 -0.23
CA TYR A 129 3.71 -1.06 -1.29
C TYR A 129 2.92 -2.34 -1.54
N THR A 130 2.91 -2.79 -2.79
CA THR A 130 2.42 -4.13 -3.15
C THR A 130 3.57 -5.12 -3.09
N LEU A 131 3.29 -6.35 -2.64
CA LEU A 131 4.24 -7.46 -2.69
C LEU A 131 4.08 -8.23 -4.00
N GLY A 132 5.21 -8.53 -4.62
CA GLY A 132 5.35 -9.52 -5.67
C GLY A 132 5.39 -10.94 -5.14
N PRO A 133 5.57 -11.94 -6.02
CA PRO A 133 5.70 -13.33 -5.62
C PRO A 133 6.97 -13.56 -4.79
N VAL A 134 6.96 -14.65 -4.02
CA VAL A 134 8.15 -15.19 -3.37
C VAL A 134 8.96 -15.98 -4.39
N GLU A 135 10.15 -15.49 -4.71
CA GLU A 135 11.02 -16.04 -5.75
C GLU A 135 12.26 -16.70 -5.13
N PRO A 136 12.45 -18.01 -5.30
CA PRO A 136 13.68 -18.67 -4.86
C PRO A 136 14.85 -18.24 -5.76
N LEU A 137 15.98 -17.92 -5.15
CA LEU A 137 17.22 -17.57 -5.82
C LEU A 137 18.17 -18.77 -5.85
N ALA A 138 18.85 -18.95 -6.97
CA ALA A 138 19.91 -19.96 -7.07
C ALA A 138 21.05 -19.63 -6.09
N LYS A 139 21.54 -20.65 -5.38
CA LYS A 139 22.59 -20.49 -4.37
C LYS A 139 23.82 -19.81 -4.97
N GLY A 140 24.23 -18.69 -4.37
CA GLY A 140 25.42 -17.94 -4.78
C GLY A 140 25.24 -17.08 -6.04
N ALA A 141 24.06 -17.06 -6.67
CA ALA A 141 23.80 -16.22 -7.84
C ALA A 141 23.88 -14.72 -7.49
N TYR A 142 23.44 -14.37 -6.29
CA TYR A 142 23.40 -12.99 -5.80
C TYR A 142 23.97 -12.93 -4.38
N PRO A 143 25.28 -12.63 -4.23
CA PRO A 143 25.95 -12.63 -2.93
C PRO A 143 25.31 -11.71 -1.88
N GLU A 144 24.54 -10.71 -2.29
CA GLU A 144 23.93 -9.70 -1.41
C GLU A 144 22.43 -9.93 -1.12
N LEU A 145 21.81 -10.99 -1.65
CA LEU A 145 20.34 -11.19 -1.57
C LEU A 145 19.91 -12.45 -0.80
N GLY A 146 20.83 -13.38 -0.53
CA GLY A 146 20.48 -14.65 0.10
C GLY A 146 19.62 -15.55 -0.79
N PRO A 147 18.84 -16.49 -0.21
CA PRO A 147 18.15 -17.54 -0.97
C PRO A 147 16.79 -17.17 -1.57
N VAL A 148 16.21 -16.02 -1.21
CA VAL A 148 14.85 -15.62 -1.62
C VAL A 148 14.81 -14.13 -1.95
N TRP A 149 14.05 -13.78 -2.99
CA TRP A 149 13.68 -12.41 -3.33
C TRP A 149 12.15 -12.25 -3.28
N ILE A 150 11.69 -11.13 -2.74
CA ILE A 150 10.28 -10.74 -2.79
C ILE A 150 10.25 -9.30 -3.28
N GLY A 151 9.81 -9.08 -4.51
CA GLY A 151 9.70 -7.73 -5.07
C GLY A 151 8.67 -6.90 -4.32
N ILE A 152 8.91 -5.59 -4.20
CA ILE A 152 7.91 -4.64 -3.68
C ILE A 152 7.82 -3.43 -4.59
N GLU A 153 6.59 -2.98 -4.87
CA GLU A 153 6.34 -1.83 -5.75
C GLU A 153 5.54 -0.75 -4.99
N PRO A 154 6.03 0.51 -4.95
CA PRO A 154 5.31 1.59 -4.30
C PRO A 154 3.97 1.87 -4.99
N THR A 155 2.93 2.11 -4.18
CA THR A 155 1.59 2.51 -4.67
C THR A 155 1.46 4.04 -4.83
N PHE A 156 2.56 4.75 -4.67
CA PHE A 156 2.66 6.21 -4.70
C PHE A 156 3.79 6.66 -5.64
N THR A 157 3.79 7.94 -5.99
CA THR A 157 4.84 8.49 -6.87
C THR A 157 6.13 8.67 -6.10
N THR A 158 7.19 7.98 -6.55
CA THR A 158 8.55 8.13 -6.03
C THR A 158 9.57 7.92 -7.16
N GLY A 159 10.83 8.31 -6.97
CA GLY A 159 11.93 8.01 -7.89
C GLY A 159 12.56 6.63 -7.68
N ARG A 160 12.17 5.91 -6.62
CA ARG A 160 12.74 4.60 -6.25
C ARG A 160 12.21 3.46 -7.11
N ARG A 161 13.09 2.54 -7.52
CA ARG A 161 12.77 1.37 -8.36
C ARG A 161 13.59 0.17 -7.90
N VAL A 162 13.19 -1.03 -8.34
CA VAL A 162 13.91 -2.30 -8.09
C VAL A 162 14.11 -2.53 -6.58
N LEU A 163 12.99 -2.48 -5.85
CA LEU A 163 12.96 -2.68 -4.40
C LEU A 163 12.49 -4.09 -4.09
N GLY A 164 12.92 -4.62 -2.94
CA GLY A 164 12.46 -5.91 -2.47
C GLY A 164 12.78 -6.17 -1.02
N ILE A 165 12.32 -7.33 -0.57
CA ILE A 165 12.65 -7.97 0.69
C ILE A 165 13.57 -9.15 0.37
N HIS A 166 14.70 -9.20 1.05
CA HIS A 166 15.72 -10.25 0.89
C HIS A 166 16.55 -10.35 2.16
N GLN A 167 17.53 -11.26 2.22
CA GLN A 167 18.49 -11.31 3.32
C GLN A 167 19.65 -10.38 2.98
N ASP A 168 20.19 -9.66 3.96
CA ASP A 168 21.39 -8.83 3.80
C ASP A 168 22.59 -9.44 4.55
N PRO A 169 23.43 -10.24 3.89
CA PRO A 169 24.64 -10.80 4.49
C PRO A 169 25.65 -9.74 4.96
N SER A 170 25.55 -8.50 4.46
CA SER A 170 26.48 -7.42 4.82
C SER A 170 26.15 -6.77 6.17
N ALA A 171 24.94 -7.02 6.71
CA ALA A 171 24.45 -6.41 7.93
C ALA A 171 25.40 -6.65 9.12
N GLY A 172 25.94 -5.57 9.67
CA GLY A 172 26.85 -5.58 10.81
C GLY A 172 28.31 -5.86 10.50
N LEU A 173 28.70 -6.06 9.24
CA LEU A 173 30.06 -6.49 8.90
C LEU A 173 31.08 -5.35 8.79
N ASN A 174 30.79 -4.29 8.04
CA ASN A 174 31.76 -3.22 7.76
C ASN A 174 31.08 -1.90 7.32
N GLY A 175 31.85 -0.93 6.80
CA GLY A 175 31.33 0.37 6.37
C GLY A 175 30.32 0.33 5.21
N ASN A 176 30.25 -0.79 4.49
CA ASN A 176 29.23 -1.10 3.50
C ASN A 176 28.14 -2.02 4.10
N SER A 177 27.80 -1.86 5.37
CA SER A 177 26.66 -2.56 5.97
C SER A 177 25.32 -1.92 5.53
N GLY A 178 24.27 -2.74 5.49
CA GLY A 178 22.92 -2.35 5.13
C GLY A 178 22.64 -2.40 3.63
N THR A 179 21.39 -2.25 3.23
CA THR A 179 21.00 -2.43 1.82
C THR A 179 21.27 -1.17 0.97
N LEU A 180 21.05 -1.27 -0.34
CA LEU A 180 20.94 -0.08 -1.21
C LEU A 180 19.54 0.60 -1.12
N GLY A 181 18.79 0.28 -0.07
CA GLY A 181 17.46 0.78 0.23
C GLY A 181 16.33 -0.21 -0.08
N CYS A 182 16.64 -1.51 -0.08
CA CYS A 182 15.71 -2.61 0.08
C CYS A 182 15.43 -2.88 1.58
N ILE A 183 14.58 -3.86 1.89
CA ILE A 183 14.45 -4.42 3.22
C ILE A 183 15.35 -5.66 3.31
N GLY A 184 16.40 -5.59 4.12
CA GLY A 184 17.35 -6.66 4.31
C GLY A 184 17.14 -7.35 5.66
N LEU A 185 16.63 -8.57 5.67
CA LEU A 185 16.56 -9.40 6.88
C LEU A 185 17.97 -9.73 7.32
N ILE A 186 18.25 -9.55 8.61
CA ILE A 186 19.60 -9.75 9.16
C ILE A 186 19.96 -11.24 9.19
N ARG A 187 18.97 -12.12 9.42
CA ARG A 187 19.19 -13.57 9.57
C ARG A 187 18.52 -14.32 8.43
N GLU A 188 19.24 -15.28 7.84
CA GLU A 188 18.72 -16.08 6.72
C GLU A 188 17.47 -16.89 7.11
N HIS A 189 17.43 -17.44 8.33
CA HIS A 189 16.27 -18.20 8.79
C HIS A 189 15.00 -17.34 8.90
N ASP A 190 15.14 -16.06 9.26
CA ASP A 190 14.02 -15.13 9.34
C ASP A 190 13.42 -14.89 7.95
N LEU A 191 14.26 -14.74 6.91
CA LEU A 191 13.79 -14.62 5.54
C LEU A 191 13.03 -15.88 5.10
N ILE A 192 13.55 -17.07 5.43
CA ILE A 192 12.90 -18.33 5.07
C ILE A 192 11.54 -18.44 5.76
N GLU A 193 11.48 -18.20 7.07
CA GLU A 193 10.22 -18.24 7.83
C GLU A 193 9.21 -17.21 7.29
N LEU A 194 9.65 -15.95 7.11
CA LEU A 194 8.82 -14.89 6.57
C LEU A 194 8.28 -15.25 5.18
N SER A 195 9.10 -15.81 4.30
CA SER A 195 8.70 -16.18 2.94
C SER A 195 7.60 -17.24 2.92
N GLN A 196 7.68 -18.23 3.82
CA GLN A 196 6.65 -19.25 3.98
C GLN A 196 5.36 -18.65 4.50
N LEU A 197 5.45 -17.76 5.50
CA LEU A 197 4.29 -17.08 6.08
C LEU A 197 3.57 -16.19 5.08
N ILE A 198 4.32 -15.43 4.28
CA ILE A 198 3.76 -14.61 3.19
C ILE A 198 2.96 -15.48 2.20
N GLN A 199 3.50 -16.65 1.84
CA GLN A 199 2.82 -17.57 0.92
C GLN A 199 1.55 -18.17 1.52
N VAL A 200 1.60 -18.70 2.75
CA VAL A 200 0.45 -19.39 3.36
C VAL A 200 -0.66 -18.44 3.81
N SER A 201 -0.33 -17.19 4.14
CA SER A 201 -1.27 -16.17 4.59
C SER A 201 -1.66 -15.19 3.49
N ASP A 202 -1.22 -15.42 2.26
CA ASP A 202 -1.53 -14.62 1.08
C ASP A 202 -1.26 -13.12 1.24
N VAL A 203 -0.15 -12.77 1.89
CA VAL A 203 0.18 -11.37 2.18
C VAL A 203 0.48 -10.63 0.87
N ARG A 204 -0.15 -9.48 0.66
CA ARG A 204 -0.01 -8.65 -0.56
C ARG A 204 0.38 -7.20 -0.30
N LEU A 205 0.30 -6.75 0.95
CA LEU A 205 0.53 -5.38 1.35
C LEU A 205 1.74 -5.25 2.26
N LEU A 206 2.55 -4.23 2.02
CA LEU A 206 3.55 -3.72 2.95
C LEU A 206 3.26 -2.24 3.22
N VAL A 207 3.29 -1.85 4.49
CA VAL A 207 3.26 -0.47 4.93
C VAL A 207 4.62 -0.13 5.53
N VAL A 208 5.25 0.96 5.09
CA VAL A 208 6.47 1.50 5.71
C VAL A 208 6.08 2.75 6.49
N GLU A 209 6.39 2.77 7.78
CA GLU A 209 6.17 3.90 8.70
C GLU A 209 7.50 4.55 9.10
N ASP A 210 7.44 5.72 9.74
CA ASP A 210 8.59 6.48 10.24
C ASP A 210 9.04 6.09 11.66
#